data_AF-A0A3Q3AVG2-F1
#
_entry.id   AF-A0A3Q3AVG2-F1
#
_cell.length_a   1.000
_cell.length_b   1.000
_cell.length_c   1.000
_cell.angle_alpha   90.00
_cell.angle_beta   90.00
_cell.angle_gamma   90.00
#
_symmetry.space_group_name_H-M   'P 1'
#
loop_
_entity.id
_entity.type
_entity.pdbx_description
1 polymer ?
#
loop_
_entity_poly.entity_id
_entity_poly.type
_entity_poly.pdbx_seq_one_letter_code
_entity_poly.pdbx_strand_id
1 'polypeptide(L)'
;TAVRFLYLSCEMEDVSMREMVGGCCVCSDERGWAENPLVYCDGHGCSVAVHQACYGIVQVPTGPWFCRKCESQERAARVRCELCPHKDGALKRTDSGGWAHVVCALYIPEVQFANVLTMEPIILQYVPHERYIKTCYICEDHGRESKAACGACMTCNRQGCRQAFHVTCAQMAGLLCEEEGPEADNVKYCGYYGPSWRGAVRLSVRALSWTPHGSRVITIDFKVITADPVV
;
A
#
# COMPACT_ATOMS: atom_id res chain seq x y z
N THR A 1 33.82 29.79 -44.05
CA THR A 1 33.78 30.13 -42.62
C THR A 1 33.23 28.94 -41.87
N ALA A 2 34.09 28.00 -41.46
CA ALA A 2 33.70 26.80 -40.72
C ALA A 2 34.26 26.92 -39.31
N VAL A 3 33.39 27.17 -38.34
CA VAL A 3 33.80 27.32 -36.94
C VAL A 3 33.73 25.94 -36.28
N ARG A 4 34.91 25.47 -35.88
CA ARG A 4 35.14 24.34 -34.97
C ARG A 4 34.30 24.51 -33.70
N PHE A 5 33.49 23.50 -33.37
CA PHE A 5 33.06 23.30 -31.99
C PHE A 5 33.94 22.22 -31.38
N LEU A 6 34.75 22.65 -30.41
CA LEU A 6 35.62 21.83 -29.59
C LEU A 6 34.78 21.04 -28.59
N TYR A 7 35.16 19.78 -28.47
CA TYR A 7 34.89 18.83 -27.39
C TYR A 7 34.67 19.49 -26.01
N LEU A 8 33.50 19.23 -25.42
CA LEU A 8 33.38 19.08 -23.97
C LEU A 8 32.85 17.67 -23.70
N SER A 9 33.78 16.81 -23.29
CA SER A 9 33.54 15.52 -22.64
C SER A 9 32.84 15.76 -21.30
N CYS A 10 31.53 15.50 -21.26
CA CYS A 10 30.84 15.23 -20.00
C CYS A 10 30.69 13.71 -19.93
N GLU A 11 31.49 13.09 -19.07
CA GLU A 11 31.48 11.66 -18.78
C GLU A 11 30.06 11.26 -18.33
N MET A 12 29.33 10.60 -19.23
CA MET A 12 28.11 9.88 -18.88
C MET A 12 28.52 8.54 -18.28
N GLU A 13 28.90 8.55 -17.00
CA GLU A 13 28.98 7.31 -16.21
C GLU A 13 27.56 6.79 -15.97
N ASP A 14 27.13 5.90 -16.85
CA ASP A 14 26.32 4.70 -16.61
C ASP A 14 25.28 4.80 -15.47
N VAL A 15 24.31 5.71 -15.60
CA VAL A 15 23.06 5.58 -14.85
C VAL A 15 22.25 4.46 -15.50
N SER A 16 22.52 3.24 -15.05
CA SER A 16 21.68 2.05 -15.24
C SER A 16 20.21 2.44 -15.18
N MET A 17 19.57 2.56 -16.36
CA MET A 17 18.11 2.60 -16.46
C MET A 17 17.59 1.26 -15.94
N ARG A 18 17.31 1.19 -14.65
CA ARG A 18 16.44 0.15 -14.10
C ARG A 18 15.04 0.52 -14.53
N GLU A 19 14.55 -0.17 -15.55
CA GLU A 19 13.15 -0.17 -15.95
C GLU A 19 12.32 -0.61 -14.73
N MET A 20 11.84 0.35 -13.93
CA MET A 20 11.05 0.07 -12.75
C MET A 20 9.61 -0.19 -13.18
N VAL A 21 9.36 -1.43 -13.62
CA VAL A 21 8.01 -1.95 -13.85
C VAL A 21 7.33 -2.07 -12.49
N GLY A 22 6.48 -1.12 -12.12
CA GLY A 22 5.69 -1.23 -10.90
C GLY A 22 5.11 0.09 -10.44
N GLY A 23 3.78 0.13 -10.31
CA GLY A 23 3.07 1.21 -9.65
C GLY A 23 3.28 1.26 -8.14
N CYS A 24 2.45 2.04 -7.46
CA CYS A 24 2.47 2.12 -6.00
C CYS A 24 2.14 0.75 -5.37
N CYS A 25 3.00 0.24 -4.49
CA CYS A 25 2.76 -1.04 -3.81
C CYS A 25 1.69 -0.98 -2.70
N VAL A 26 1.10 0.19 -2.45
CA VAL A 26 -0.01 0.38 -1.50
C VAL A 26 -1.34 0.42 -2.24
N CYS A 27 -1.47 1.31 -3.23
CA CYS A 27 -2.72 1.49 -3.97
C CYS A 27 -2.70 0.85 -5.37
N SER A 28 -1.68 0.10 -5.78
CA SER A 28 -1.64 -0.58 -7.09
C SER A 28 -1.85 0.31 -8.34
N ASP A 29 -1.82 1.65 -8.21
CA ASP A 29 -1.89 2.59 -9.34
C ASP A 29 -0.48 2.78 -9.92
N GLU A 30 -0.38 2.68 -11.24
CA GLU A 30 0.86 2.78 -12.01
C GLU A 30 1.30 4.22 -12.25
N ARG A 31 0.41 5.20 -12.03
CA ARG A 31 0.65 6.61 -12.39
C ARG A 31 0.98 7.45 -11.16
N GLY A 32 2.05 8.22 -11.24
CA GLY A 32 2.28 9.36 -10.35
C GLY A 32 1.54 10.62 -10.84
N TRP A 33 1.20 11.51 -9.92
CA TRP A 33 0.53 12.79 -10.20
C TRP A 33 1.42 13.97 -9.79
N ALA A 34 1.17 15.17 -10.29
CA ALA A 34 2.00 16.34 -9.98
C ALA A 34 1.96 16.70 -8.48
N GLU A 35 0.76 16.66 -7.89
CA GLU A 35 0.50 16.89 -6.47
C GLU A 35 0.65 15.64 -5.58
N ASN A 36 0.80 14.46 -6.19
CA ASN A 36 0.99 13.21 -5.47
C ASN A 36 1.91 12.29 -6.28
N PRO A 37 3.22 12.60 -6.33
CA PRO A 37 4.17 11.88 -7.16
C PRO A 37 4.44 10.48 -6.61
N LEU A 38 4.88 9.60 -7.50
CA LEU A 38 5.37 8.27 -7.13
C LEU A 38 6.84 8.39 -6.72
N VAL A 39 7.17 7.93 -5.52
CA VAL A 39 8.50 7.99 -4.91
C VAL A 39 9.06 6.58 -4.79
N TYR A 40 10.30 6.40 -5.23
CA TYR A 40 10.99 5.11 -5.25
C TYR A 40 12.07 5.08 -4.16
N CYS A 41 12.22 3.93 -3.50
CA CYS A 41 13.25 3.72 -2.49
C CYS A 41 14.60 3.41 -3.14
N ASP A 42 15.63 4.18 -2.80
CA ASP A 42 17.01 4.00 -3.26
C ASP A 42 17.78 2.93 -2.45
N GLY A 43 17.10 2.22 -1.54
CA GLY A 43 17.69 1.14 -0.77
C GLY A 43 18.15 -0.02 -1.67
N HIS A 44 19.35 -0.55 -1.42
CA HIS A 44 19.89 -1.66 -2.19
C HIS A 44 18.99 -2.91 -2.11
N GLY A 45 18.51 -3.38 -3.27
CA GLY A 45 17.57 -4.51 -3.35
C GLY A 45 16.16 -4.22 -2.85
N CYS A 46 15.79 -2.95 -2.68
CA CYS A 46 14.45 -2.52 -2.31
C CYS A 46 13.60 -2.27 -3.57
N SER A 47 12.36 -2.76 -3.58
CA SER A 47 11.38 -2.55 -4.65
C SER A 47 10.20 -1.66 -4.22
N VAL A 48 10.37 -0.89 -3.13
CA VAL A 48 9.30 -0.03 -2.62
C VAL A 48 9.14 1.19 -3.51
N ALA A 49 8.00 1.25 -4.20
CA ALA A 49 7.49 2.42 -4.89
C ALA A 49 6.15 2.81 -4.27
N VAL A 50 6.01 4.05 -3.83
CA VAL A 50 4.81 4.54 -3.13
C VAL A 50 4.48 5.95 -3.53
N HIS A 51 3.20 6.29 -3.62
CA HIS A 51 2.83 7.70 -3.69
C HIS A 51 3.18 8.40 -2.38
N GLN A 52 3.44 9.70 -2.49
CA GLN A 52 3.66 10.56 -1.34
C GLN A 52 2.55 10.39 -0.28
N ALA A 53 1.29 10.48 -0.70
CA ALA A 53 0.13 10.33 0.18
C ALA A 53 -0.08 8.89 0.67
N CYS A 54 0.23 7.88 -0.15
CA CYS A 54 0.06 6.46 0.20
C CYS A 54 1.03 5.98 1.30
N TYR A 55 2.08 6.75 1.60
CA TYR A 55 3.07 6.39 2.62
C TYR A 55 3.24 7.45 3.72
N GLY A 56 2.55 8.59 3.60
CA GLY A 56 2.66 9.71 4.55
C GLY A 56 4.01 10.44 4.46
N ILE A 57 4.54 10.63 3.25
CA ILE A 57 5.76 11.41 3.03
C ILE A 57 5.41 12.90 3.12
N VAL A 58 5.85 13.57 4.20
CA VAL A 58 5.50 14.98 4.45
C VAL A 58 6.03 15.90 3.35
N GLN A 59 7.24 15.65 2.86
CA GLN A 59 7.88 16.39 1.80
C GLN A 59 8.68 15.43 0.92
N VAL A 60 8.46 15.51 -0.40
CA VAL A 60 9.24 14.72 -1.36
C VAL A 60 10.68 15.22 -1.35
N PRO A 61 11.67 14.36 -1.10
CA PRO A 61 13.07 14.77 -1.05
C PRO A 61 13.58 15.14 -2.45
N THR A 62 14.52 16.07 -2.52
CA THR A 62 15.24 16.43 -3.75
C THR A 62 16.42 15.50 -4.04
N GLY A 63 16.71 14.56 -3.14
CA GLY A 63 17.80 13.60 -3.23
C GLY A 63 17.30 12.18 -2.92
N PRO A 64 18.20 11.24 -2.56
CA PRO A 64 17.82 9.86 -2.37
C PRO A 64 16.78 9.71 -1.25
N TRP A 65 15.80 8.84 -1.48
CA TRP A 65 14.76 8.52 -0.51
C TRP A 65 14.87 7.07 -0.07
N PHE A 66 14.70 6.83 1.24
CA PHE A 66 14.69 5.48 1.79
C PHE A 66 13.40 5.24 2.54
N CYS A 67 12.74 4.10 2.26
CA CYS A 67 11.61 3.67 3.05
C CYS A 67 12.06 3.34 4.48
N ARG A 68 11.11 3.30 5.43
CA ARG A 68 11.41 3.05 6.85
C ARG A 68 12.13 1.72 7.08
N LYS A 69 11.85 0.69 6.25
CA LYS A 69 12.56 -0.59 6.27
C LYS A 69 14.05 -0.44 5.93
N CYS A 70 14.40 0.38 4.95
CA CYS A 70 15.79 0.60 4.52
C CYS A 70 16.54 1.58 5.43
N GLU A 71 15.83 2.54 6.03
CA GLU A 71 16.39 3.41 7.08
C GLU A 71 16.65 2.64 8.39
N SER A 72 15.91 1.56 8.62
CA SER A 72 16.08 0.73 9.81
C SER A 72 17.42 0.02 9.81
N GLN A 73 18.14 0.11 10.94
CA GLN A 73 19.37 -0.65 11.19
C GLN A 73 19.10 -2.09 11.67
N GLU A 74 17.83 -2.49 11.76
CA GLU A 74 17.45 -3.84 12.18
C GLU A 74 17.80 -4.88 11.12
N ARG A 75 18.11 -6.11 11.58
CA ARG A 75 18.33 -7.23 10.66
C ARG A 75 17.08 -7.44 9.80
N ALA A 76 17.25 -7.54 8.48
CA ALA A 76 16.16 -7.70 7.52
C ALA A 76 15.20 -8.86 7.85
N ALA A 77 15.68 -9.93 8.49
CA ALA A 77 14.85 -11.06 8.92
C ALA A 77 13.80 -10.71 10.01
N ARG A 78 14.01 -9.62 10.76
CA ARG A 78 13.10 -9.12 11.81
C ARG A 78 12.10 -8.10 11.29
N VAL A 79 12.41 -7.43 10.18
CA VAL A 79 11.54 -6.43 9.55
C VAL A 79 10.52 -7.14 8.66
N ARG A 80 9.45 -7.62 9.28
CA ARG A 80 8.36 -8.37 8.64
C ARG A 80 7.01 -7.89 9.16
N CYS A 81 6.00 -7.92 8.29
CA CYS A 81 4.64 -7.58 8.67
C CYS A 81 4.10 -8.55 9.73
N GLU A 82 3.53 -8.02 10.81
CA GLU A 82 2.85 -8.80 11.84
C GLU A 82 1.45 -9.27 11.41
N LEU A 83 0.89 -8.64 10.37
CA LEU A 83 -0.49 -8.88 9.91
C LEU A 83 -0.58 -9.87 8.73
N CYS A 84 0.51 -10.20 8.05
CA CYS A 84 0.48 -11.09 6.89
C CYS A 84 1.81 -11.82 6.66
N PRO A 85 1.84 -12.90 5.84
CA PRO A 85 3.05 -13.67 5.60
C PRO A 85 4.02 -13.06 4.56
N HIS A 86 3.68 -11.92 3.93
CA HIS A 86 4.47 -11.30 2.86
C HIS A 86 5.61 -10.44 3.43
N LYS A 87 6.79 -10.49 2.79
CA LYS A 87 8.03 -9.84 3.27
C LYS A 87 8.33 -8.49 2.61
N ASP A 88 7.76 -8.28 1.44
CA ASP A 88 8.02 -7.13 0.57
C ASP A 88 6.84 -6.17 0.58
N GLY A 89 7.08 -4.93 0.15
CA GLY A 89 6.09 -3.85 0.19
C GLY A 89 6.43 -2.77 1.23
N ALA A 90 5.56 -1.76 1.30
CA ALA A 90 5.74 -0.60 2.15
C ALA A 90 5.39 -0.92 3.62
N LEU A 91 6.38 -0.81 4.51
CA LEU A 91 6.25 -1.11 5.94
C LEU A 91 6.44 0.14 6.80
N LYS A 92 5.68 0.22 7.90
CA LYS A 92 5.87 1.19 8.99
C LYS A 92 5.99 0.48 10.33
N ARG A 93 6.55 1.18 11.32
CA ARG A 93 6.65 0.68 12.70
C ARG A 93 5.27 0.59 13.35
N THR A 94 5.10 -0.40 14.19
CA THR A 94 3.88 -0.58 15.01
C THR A 94 4.07 -0.04 16.42
N ASP A 95 2.97 0.16 17.14
CA ASP A 95 2.90 0.49 18.57
C ASP A 95 3.52 -0.58 19.47
N SER A 96 3.54 -1.83 19.03
CA SER A 96 4.22 -2.96 19.70
C SER A 96 5.74 -3.01 19.48
N GLY A 97 6.30 -2.08 18.67
CA GLY A 97 7.71 -2.07 18.29
C GLY A 97 8.07 -3.00 17.14
N GLY A 98 7.09 -3.64 16.51
CA GLY A 98 7.26 -4.44 15.30
C GLY A 98 7.03 -3.63 14.02
N TRP A 99 6.50 -4.30 13.00
CA TRP A 99 6.33 -3.75 11.66
C TRP A 99 5.02 -4.25 11.04
N ALA A 100 4.34 -3.39 10.30
CA ALA A 100 3.16 -3.75 9.54
C ALA A 100 3.16 -3.06 8.19
N HIS A 101 2.52 -3.69 7.20
CA HIS A 101 2.33 -3.06 5.89
C HIS A 101 1.32 -1.94 6.00
N VAL A 102 1.58 -0.85 5.27
CA VAL A 102 0.62 0.25 5.15
C VAL A 102 -0.69 -0.25 4.54
N VAL A 103 -0.64 -1.09 3.50
CA VAL A 103 -1.85 -1.67 2.91
C VAL A 103 -2.61 -2.57 3.90
N CYS A 104 -1.92 -3.39 4.70
CA CYS A 104 -2.59 -4.18 5.73
C CYS A 104 -3.30 -3.31 6.77
N ALA A 105 -2.69 -2.19 7.15
CA ALA A 105 -3.28 -1.24 8.08
C ALA A 105 -4.50 -0.50 7.52
N LEU A 106 -4.52 -0.23 6.20
CA LEU A 106 -5.68 0.41 5.55
C LEU A 106 -6.90 -0.52 5.46
N TYR A 107 -6.68 -1.81 5.18
CA TYR A 107 -7.76 -2.77 4.88
C TYR A 107 -8.22 -3.61 6.07
N ILE A 108 -7.56 -3.54 7.22
CA ILE A 108 -8.06 -4.12 8.48
C ILE A 108 -8.73 -2.99 9.27
N PRO A 109 -10.08 -2.98 9.41
CA PRO A 109 -10.82 -1.82 9.92
C PRO A 109 -10.41 -1.35 11.31
N GLU A 110 -9.96 -2.27 12.16
CA GLU A 110 -9.60 -1.96 13.54
C GLU A 110 -8.16 -1.44 13.71
N VAL A 111 -7.34 -1.49 12.65
CA VAL A 111 -6.00 -0.91 12.65
C VAL A 111 -6.10 0.59 12.46
N GLN A 112 -5.30 1.35 13.21
CA GLN A 112 -5.26 2.81 13.11
C GLN A 112 -3.85 3.31 12.82
N PHE A 113 -3.74 4.57 12.40
CA PHE A 113 -2.48 5.30 12.37
C PHE A 113 -2.49 6.34 13.48
N ALA A 114 -1.44 6.42 14.29
CA ALA A 114 -1.34 7.43 15.34
C ALA A 114 -1.37 8.86 14.77
N ASN A 115 -0.79 9.02 13.58
CA ASN A 115 -0.84 10.25 12.81
C ASN A 115 -1.15 9.91 11.36
N VAL A 116 -2.28 10.41 10.86
CA VAL A 116 -2.77 10.16 9.50
C VAL A 116 -1.96 10.86 8.41
N LEU A 117 -1.28 11.97 8.73
CA LEU A 117 -0.44 12.70 7.77
C LEU A 117 0.88 11.98 7.52
N THR A 118 1.49 11.43 8.57
CA THR A 118 2.74 10.69 8.47
C THR A 118 2.51 9.19 8.29
N MET A 119 1.28 8.71 8.48
CA MET A 119 0.89 7.30 8.48
C MET A 119 1.78 6.44 9.38
N GLU A 120 2.14 6.94 10.57
CA GLU A 120 2.97 6.20 11.53
C GLU A 120 2.85 6.76 12.97
N PRO A 121 3.11 5.94 14.00
CA PRO A 121 3.15 4.47 13.95
C PRO A 121 1.78 3.85 13.63
N ILE A 122 1.80 2.60 13.18
CA ILE A 122 0.61 1.76 13.00
C ILE A 122 0.18 1.23 14.38
N ILE A 123 -1.08 1.38 14.74
CA ILE A 123 -1.65 1.01 16.03
C ILE A 123 -2.41 -0.31 15.89
N LEU A 124 -1.91 -1.38 16.52
CA LEU A 124 -2.48 -2.72 16.46
C LEU A 124 -3.26 -3.12 17.71
N GLN A 125 -3.16 -2.37 18.82
CA GLN A 125 -3.80 -2.72 20.09
C GLN A 125 -5.33 -2.88 20.05
N TYR A 126 -6.00 -2.32 19.03
CA TYR A 126 -7.44 -2.41 18.86
C TYR A 126 -7.89 -3.58 17.97
N VAL A 127 -6.95 -4.32 17.37
CA VAL A 127 -7.28 -5.44 16.48
C VAL A 127 -7.80 -6.62 17.32
N PRO A 128 -9.05 -7.06 17.10
CA PRO A 128 -9.64 -8.10 17.92
C PRO A 128 -9.03 -9.47 17.61
N HIS A 129 -8.99 -10.35 18.62
CA HIS A 129 -8.35 -11.68 18.50
C HIS A 129 -8.99 -12.53 17.40
N GLU A 130 -10.28 -12.32 17.11
CA GLU A 130 -11.03 -12.98 16.05
C GLU A 130 -10.38 -12.80 14.67
N ARG A 131 -9.64 -11.70 14.42
CA ARG A 131 -8.93 -11.47 13.16
C ARG A 131 -7.70 -12.38 13.00
N TYR A 132 -7.04 -12.72 14.12
CA TYR A 132 -5.81 -13.51 14.14
C TYR A 132 -6.03 -15.02 14.09
N ILE A 133 -7.24 -15.49 14.42
CA ILE A 133 -7.61 -16.91 14.37
C ILE A 133 -8.30 -17.32 13.06
N LYS A 134 -8.49 -16.39 12.12
CA LYS A 134 -9.03 -16.71 10.80
C LYS A 134 -7.97 -17.38 9.94
N THR A 135 -8.45 -18.24 9.05
CA THR A 135 -7.61 -18.86 8.03
C THR A 135 -7.78 -18.14 6.69
N CYS A 136 -6.66 -17.78 6.07
CA CYS A 136 -6.64 -17.19 4.75
C CYS A 136 -6.89 -18.25 3.68
N TYR A 137 -8.06 -18.21 3.03
CA TYR A 137 -8.44 -19.19 2.00
C TYR A 137 -7.44 -19.19 0.83
N ILE A 138 -6.90 -18.02 0.46
CA ILE A 138 -5.91 -17.91 -0.62
C ILE A 138 -4.64 -18.67 -0.25
N CYS A 139 -4.19 -18.60 1.00
CA CYS A 139 -3.04 -19.38 1.43
C CYS A 139 -3.33 -20.89 1.41
N GLU A 140 -4.53 -21.31 1.83
CA GLU A 140 -4.97 -22.72 1.78
C GLU A 140 -5.03 -23.24 0.34
N ASP A 141 -5.63 -22.49 -0.58
CA ASP A 141 -5.72 -22.86 -2.02
C ASP A 141 -4.34 -23.04 -2.66
N HIS A 142 -3.32 -22.33 -2.16
CA HIS A 142 -1.93 -22.46 -2.61
C HIS A 142 -1.14 -23.53 -1.82
N GLY A 143 -1.78 -24.33 -0.96
CA GLY A 143 -1.14 -25.35 -0.13
C GLY A 143 -0.20 -24.78 0.94
N ARG A 144 -0.40 -23.53 1.37
CA ARG A 144 0.46 -22.82 2.35
C ARG A 144 -0.21 -22.75 3.72
N GLU A 145 -0.63 -23.89 4.25
CA GLU A 145 -1.40 -24.02 5.51
C GLU A 145 -0.74 -23.30 6.70
N SER A 146 0.58 -23.45 6.86
CA SER A 146 1.33 -22.77 7.94
C SER A 146 1.30 -21.24 7.85
N LYS A 147 1.12 -20.69 6.65
CA LYS A 147 0.95 -19.25 6.41
C LYS A 147 -0.50 -18.83 6.45
N ALA A 148 -1.44 -19.75 6.26
CA ALA A 148 -2.86 -19.43 6.21
C ALA A 148 -3.40 -18.97 7.57
N ALA A 149 -2.88 -19.53 8.66
CA ALA A 149 -3.28 -19.20 10.03
C ALA A 149 -2.33 -18.18 10.72
N CYS A 150 -1.46 -17.48 9.98
CA CYS A 150 -0.58 -16.47 10.56
C CYS A 150 -1.14 -15.05 10.39
N GLY A 151 -0.71 -14.11 11.21
CA GLY A 151 -1.13 -12.71 11.09
C GLY A 151 -2.64 -12.52 11.26
N ALA A 152 -3.19 -11.48 10.63
CA ALA A 152 -4.60 -11.12 10.73
C ALA A 152 -5.27 -11.14 9.35
N CYS A 153 -6.50 -11.65 9.29
CA CYS A 153 -7.28 -11.67 8.06
C CYS A 153 -8.37 -10.60 8.04
N MET A 154 -8.56 -9.99 6.88
CA MET A 154 -9.80 -9.30 6.56
C MET A 154 -10.87 -10.31 6.13
N THR A 155 -12.14 -9.90 6.17
CA THR A 155 -13.28 -10.73 5.78
C THR A 155 -13.94 -10.17 4.53
N CYS A 156 -14.46 -11.06 3.68
CA CYS A 156 -15.22 -10.67 2.50
C CYS A 156 -16.36 -9.71 2.85
N ASN A 157 -16.50 -8.62 2.08
CA ASN A 157 -17.52 -7.59 2.30
C ASN A 157 -18.93 -8.03 1.88
N ARG A 158 -19.05 -9.11 1.08
CA ARG A 158 -20.35 -9.63 0.65
C ARG A 158 -21.14 -10.16 1.85
N GLN A 159 -22.37 -9.68 2.00
CA GLN A 159 -23.28 -10.16 3.05
C GLN A 159 -23.44 -11.69 3.01
N GLY A 160 -23.33 -12.33 4.18
CA GLY A 160 -23.41 -13.79 4.31
C GLY A 160 -22.13 -14.55 3.92
N CYS A 161 -21.15 -13.90 3.29
CA CYS A 161 -19.87 -14.52 2.99
C CYS A 161 -19.01 -14.61 4.27
N ARG A 162 -18.42 -15.79 4.50
CA ARG A 162 -17.55 -16.05 5.66
C ARG A 162 -16.08 -16.23 5.29
N GLN A 163 -15.73 -15.98 4.03
CA GLN A 163 -14.37 -16.12 3.55
C GLN A 163 -13.47 -15.04 4.16
N ALA A 164 -12.27 -15.45 4.54
CA ALA A 164 -11.25 -14.59 5.14
C ALA A 164 -9.93 -14.75 4.40
N PHE A 165 -9.15 -13.68 4.32
CA PHE A 165 -7.89 -13.65 3.60
C PHE A 165 -6.97 -12.56 4.14
N HIS A 166 -5.66 -12.73 3.97
CA HIS A 166 -4.72 -11.65 4.20
C HIS A 166 -4.92 -10.54 3.18
N VAL A 167 -4.76 -9.30 3.62
CA VAL A 167 -4.85 -8.12 2.75
C VAL A 167 -3.90 -8.24 1.56
N THR A 168 -2.63 -8.58 1.80
CA THR A 168 -1.62 -8.72 0.72
C THR A 168 -1.90 -9.89 -0.22
N CYS A 169 -2.50 -10.99 0.27
CA CYS A 169 -2.95 -12.08 -0.58
C CYS A 169 -4.08 -11.63 -1.51
N ALA A 170 -5.06 -10.89 -0.99
CA ALA A 170 -6.12 -10.31 -1.81
C ALA A 170 -5.60 -9.23 -2.77
N GLN A 171 -4.61 -8.43 -2.37
CA GLN A 171 -3.97 -7.44 -3.23
C GLN A 171 -3.37 -8.11 -4.47
N MET A 172 -2.59 -9.18 -4.28
CA MET A 172 -1.96 -9.93 -5.36
C MET A 172 -2.99 -10.66 -6.24
N ALA A 173 -4.13 -11.05 -5.67
CA ALA A 173 -5.24 -11.65 -6.40
C ALA A 173 -6.16 -10.60 -7.08
N GLY A 174 -5.90 -9.30 -6.90
CA GLY A 174 -6.72 -8.22 -7.45
C GLY A 174 -8.12 -8.11 -6.82
N LEU A 175 -8.28 -8.56 -5.58
CA LEU A 175 -9.57 -8.69 -4.88
C LEU A 175 -9.88 -7.55 -3.92
N LEU A 176 -8.96 -6.59 -3.78
CA LEU A 176 -9.15 -5.40 -2.96
C LEU A 176 -9.96 -4.34 -3.70
N CYS A 177 -10.79 -3.62 -2.94
CA CYS A 177 -11.68 -2.60 -3.45
C CYS A 177 -11.83 -1.48 -2.43
N GLU A 178 -12.14 -0.29 -2.91
CA GLU A 178 -12.37 0.90 -2.09
C GLU A 178 -13.76 1.43 -2.46
N GLU A 179 -14.65 1.52 -1.48
CA GLU A 179 -16.05 1.93 -1.62
C GLU A 179 -16.27 3.30 -0.98
N GLU A 180 -17.30 4.02 -1.44
CA GLU A 180 -17.77 5.22 -0.74
C GLU A 180 -18.22 4.86 0.68
N GLY A 181 -17.72 5.61 1.66
CA GLY A 181 -18.09 5.48 3.05
C GLY A 181 -19.48 6.05 3.34
N PRO A 182 -19.99 5.82 4.56
CA PRO A 182 -21.32 6.29 4.96
C PRO A 182 -21.43 7.81 5.15
N GLU A 183 -20.29 8.50 5.33
CA GLU A 183 -20.23 9.96 5.37
C GLU A 183 -19.59 10.47 4.07
N ALA A 184 -20.03 11.64 3.59
CA ALA A 184 -19.39 12.29 2.45
C ALA A 184 -17.89 12.44 2.73
N ASP A 185 -17.06 12.07 1.75
CA ASP A 185 -15.59 12.06 1.79
C ASP A 185 -14.91 10.87 2.52
N ASN A 186 -15.67 9.96 3.15
CA ASN A 186 -15.08 8.76 3.76
C ASN A 186 -14.93 7.61 2.76
N VAL A 187 -13.95 6.74 3.02
CA VAL A 187 -13.59 5.59 2.18
C VAL A 187 -13.71 4.32 2.99
N LYS A 188 -14.29 3.31 2.39
CA LYS A 188 -14.34 1.97 2.96
C LYS A 188 -13.43 1.03 2.17
N TYR A 189 -12.32 0.67 2.78
CA TYR A 189 -11.40 -0.35 2.28
C TYR A 189 -12.01 -1.74 2.49
N CYS A 190 -12.22 -2.49 1.42
CA CYS A 190 -12.92 -3.76 1.45
C CYS A 190 -12.28 -4.77 0.49
N GLY A 191 -12.73 -6.03 0.56
CA GLY A 191 -12.23 -7.09 -0.28
C GLY A 191 -13.30 -8.13 -0.56
N TYR A 192 -13.17 -8.79 -1.70
CA TYR A 192 -14.17 -9.73 -2.21
C TYR A 192 -13.59 -11.11 -2.48
N TYR A 193 -14.37 -12.15 -2.20
CA TYR A 193 -14.00 -13.51 -2.54
C TYR A 193 -14.11 -13.73 -4.06
N GLY A 194 -13.05 -14.22 -4.71
CA GLY A 194 -12.93 -14.29 -6.18
C GLY A 194 -14.14 -14.89 -6.92
N PRO A 195 -14.68 -16.06 -6.52
CA PRO A 195 -15.87 -16.65 -7.16
C PRO A 195 -17.15 -15.79 -7.08
N SER A 196 -17.19 -14.81 -6.17
CA SER A 196 -18.32 -13.90 -6.01
C SER A 196 -18.15 -12.55 -6.71
N TRP A 197 -17.06 -12.35 -7.46
CA TRP A 197 -16.70 -11.05 -8.00
C TRP A 197 -16.11 -11.15 -9.42
N ARG A 198 -16.71 -10.44 -10.39
CA ARG A 198 -16.16 -10.23 -11.75
C ARG A 198 -15.97 -8.72 -12.02
N GLY A 199 -15.37 -8.02 -11.08
CA GLY A 199 -14.91 -6.65 -11.28
C GLY A 199 -13.39 -6.62 -11.40
N ALA A 200 -12.84 -5.49 -11.85
CA ALA A 200 -11.47 -5.10 -11.57
C ALA A 200 -11.56 -3.64 -11.11
N VAL A 201 -11.16 -3.33 -9.88
CA VAL A 201 -11.08 -1.94 -9.44
C VAL A 201 -9.65 -1.49 -9.68
N ARG A 202 -9.48 -0.52 -10.58
CA ARG A 202 -8.21 0.19 -10.73
C ARG A 202 -8.28 1.41 -9.83
N LEU A 203 -7.38 1.43 -8.87
CA LEU A 203 -7.21 2.52 -7.92
C LEU A 203 -6.64 3.74 -8.68
N SER A 204 -7.19 4.92 -8.41
CA SER A 204 -6.73 6.19 -8.98
C SER A 204 -6.77 7.22 -7.86
N VAL A 205 -5.62 7.49 -7.24
CA VAL A 205 -5.50 8.51 -6.18
C VAL A 205 -5.35 9.87 -6.86
N ARG A 206 -6.42 10.66 -6.99
CA ARG A 206 -6.32 12.05 -7.44
C ARG A 206 -6.37 12.99 -6.25
N ALA A 207 -5.26 13.72 -6.06
CA ALA A 207 -5.11 14.99 -5.36
C ALA A 207 -5.68 15.17 -3.93
N LEU A 208 -4.82 15.68 -3.04
CA LEU A 208 -5.20 16.25 -1.75
C LEU A 208 -6.07 17.51 -1.97
N SER A 209 -7.34 17.52 -1.55
CA SER A 209 -8.17 18.75 -1.59
C SER A 209 -8.18 19.48 -0.24
N TRP A 210 -8.27 20.81 -0.29
CA TRP A 210 -8.23 21.69 0.88
C TRP A 210 -9.63 21.87 1.46
N THR A 211 -9.81 21.72 2.77
CA THR A 211 -11.06 22.17 3.41
C THR A 211 -11.08 23.69 3.56
N PRO A 212 -12.25 24.35 3.51
CA PRO A 212 -12.39 25.80 3.72
C PRO A 212 -11.90 26.30 5.07
N HIS A 213 -11.70 25.40 6.05
CA HIS A 213 -11.27 25.72 7.40
C HIS A 213 -9.75 25.58 7.63
N GLY A 214 -8.96 25.36 6.58
CA GLY A 214 -7.49 25.29 6.68
C GLY A 214 -6.97 24.00 7.32
N SER A 215 -7.83 23.02 7.58
CA SER A 215 -7.42 21.67 7.97
C SER A 215 -7.10 20.86 6.72
N ARG A 216 -5.89 20.29 6.65
CA ARG A 216 -5.53 19.31 5.61
C ARG A 216 -6.33 18.03 5.89
N VAL A 217 -7.39 17.80 5.14
CA VAL A 217 -8.06 16.51 5.07
C VAL A 217 -7.51 15.81 3.83
N ILE A 218 -7.08 14.56 3.98
CA ILE A 218 -6.70 13.74 2.84
C ILE A 218 -8.01 13.26 2.21
N THR A 219 -8.57 14.06 1.31
CA THR A 219 -9.67 13.63 0.45
C THR A 219 -9.05 12.82 -0.69
N ILE A 220 -9.31 11.53 -0.72
CA ILE A 220 -8.89 10.66 -1.81
C ILE A 220 -10.11 10.54 -2.73
N ASP A 221 -10.07 11.12 -3.92
CA ASP A 221 -11.20 10.98 -4.85
C ASP A 221 -11.08 9.67 -5.64
N PHE A 222 -12.02 8.75 -5.42
CA PHE A 222 -12.07 7.43 -6.05
C PHE A 222 -12.90 7.43 -7.31
N LYS A 223 -12.42 6.72 -8.34
CA LYS A 223 -13.24 6.38 -9.50
C LYS A 223 -13.45 4.87 -9.54
N VAL A 224 -14.63 4.42 -9.15
CA VAL A 224 -15.11 3.06 -9.42
C VAL A 224 -15.11 2.85 -10.93
N ILE A 225 -14.33 1.90 -11.44
CA ILE A 225 -14.26 1.62 -12.89
C ILE A 225 -15.40 0.69 -13.30
N THR A 226 -15.68 -0.36 -12.51
CA THR A 226 -16.85 -1.25 -12.69
C THR A 226 -17.07 -2.04 -11.40
N ALA A 227 -18.27 -2.00 -10.84
CA ALA A 227 -18.72 -2.91 -9.80
C ALA A 227 -20.07 -3.49 -10.24
N ASP A 228 -20.03 -4.65 -10.90
CA ASP A 228 -21.25 -5.43 -11.10
C ASP A 228 -21.33 -6.48 -9.98
N PRO A 229 -22.20 -6.29 -8.98
CA PRO A 229 -22.58 -7.40 -8.13
C PRO A 229 -23.27 -8.45 -8.99
N VAL A 230 -22.81 -9.69 -8.94
CA VAL A 230 -23.62 -10.82 -9.40
C VAL A 230 -24.77 -10.95 -8.41
N VAL A 231 -25.93 -10.41 -8.79
CA VAL A 231 -27.22 -10.60 -8.12
C VAL A 231 -27.57 -12.09 -8.13
#